data_AF-A0A136IJS4-F1
#
_entry.id   AF-A0A136IJS4-F1
#
_cell.length_a   1.000
_cell.length_b   1.000
_cell.length_c   1.000
_cell.angle_alpha   90.00
_cell.angle_beta   90.00
_cell.angle_gamma   90.00
#
_symmetry.space_group_name_H-M   'P 1'
#
loop_
_entity.id
_entity.type
_entity.pdbx_description
1 polymer ?
#
loop_
_entity_poly.entity_id
_entity_poly.type
_entity_poly.pdbx_seq_one_letter_code
_entity_poly.pdbx_strand_id
1 'polypeptide(L)'
;TRPITQDQLVAEVKGIYAGLVMVESKCIEVDNARSSQNDTKLNNEQWKALIALHRTLLHEDLEFFLASQHPAASPVLKRLATKYAMPARMWRHGIHSFLELLLHRLPASLEHMLTFIYLAYSMMALLYETVPAFEDTWIECLGGLSRYRMAIEDDDIRDREIWTAVSRHWYSKASDKAPSTGRLYHHLAILARPNALQQLFYYSKSLCVPSPFVSARESILTLFEPLLNRENQPLRLATIEAEYVKCHGVLFSARPQGEFDASIQLFLGSLAVSEYVNTLRSR
;
A
#
# COMPACT_ATOMS: atom_id res chain seq x y z
N THR A 1 -7.06 41.71 1.30
CA THR A 1 -7.07 41.13 -0.06
C THR A 1 -8.51 41.06 -0.54
N ARG A 2 -8.81 41.39 -1.81
CA ARG A 2 -10.19 41.29 -2.34
C ARG A 2 -10.60 39.81 -2.40
N PRO A 3 -11.83 39.44 -2.00
CA PRO A 3 -12.29 38.06 -2.07
C PRO A 3 -12.39 37.60 -3.54
N ILE A 4 -11.94 36.37 -3.82
CA ILE A 4 -12.04 35.76 -5.15
C ILE A 4 -13.52 35.57 -5.53
N THR A 5 -13.89 35.94 -6.76
CA THR A 5 -15.26 35.73 -7.24
C THR A 5 -15.46 34.31 -7.74
N GLN A 6 -16.72 33.87 -7.77
CA GLN A 6 -17.05 32.53 -8.28
C GLN A 6 -16.65 32.35 -9.75
N ASP A 7 -16.80 33.38 -10.58
CA ASP A 7 -16.42 33.34 -12.00
C ASP A 7 -14.90 33.26 -12.20
N GLN A 8 -14.13 33.96 -11.35
CA GLN A 8 -12.67 33.87 -11.35
C GLN A 8 -12.23 32.44 -11.03
N LEU A 9 -12.80 31.83 -9.99
CA LEU A 9 -12.46 30.47 -9.60
C LEU A 9 -12.87 29.43 -10.67
N VAL A 10 -14.00 29.64 -11.36
CA VAL A 10 -14.40 28.79 -12.49
C VAL A 10 -13.40 28.91 -13.64
N ALA A 11 -12.94 30.12 -13.97
CA ALA A 11 -11.95 30.32 -15.02
C ALA A 11 -10.60 29.69 -14.65
N GLU A 12 -10.17 29.85 -13.39
CA GLU A 12 -8.93 29.28 -12.85
C GLU A 12 -8.94 27.75 -12.90
N VAL A 13 -9.97 27.09 -12.37
CA VAL A 13 -10.09 25.62 -12.39
C VAL A 13 -10.10 25.08 -13.83
N LYS A 14 -10.73 25.79 -14.77
CA LYS A 14 -10.72 25.40 -16.19
C LYS A 14 -9.32 25.50 -16.80
N GLY A 15 -8.59 26.58 -16.48
CA GLY A 15 -7.21 26.78 -16.93
C GLY A 15 -6.28 25.68 -16.42
N ILE A 16 -6.30 25.42 -15.11
CA ILE A 16 -5.52 24.35 -14.46
C ILE A 16 -5.87 23.00 -15.08
N TYR A 17 -7.16 22.68 -15.20
CA TYR A 17 -7.57 21.39 -15.77
C TYR A 17 -7.08 21.17 -17.20
N ALA A 18 -7.04 22.22 -18.03
CA ALA A 18 -6.49 22.13 -19.38
C ALA A 18 -4.99 21.85 -19.37
N GLY A 19 -4.22 22.53 -18.51
CA GLY A 19 -2.79 22.28 -18.28
C GLY A 19 -2.53 20.85 -17.82
N LEU A 20 -3.23 20.44 -16.76
CA LEU A 20 -3.17 19.11 -16.17
C LEU A 20 -3.38 18.00 -17.21
N VAL A 21 -4.44 18.08 -18.03
CA VAL A 21 -4.72 17.06 -19.05
C VAL A 21 -3.60 16.95 -20.08
N MET A 22 -2.98 18.08 -20.47
CA MET A 22 -1.84 18.06 -21.39
C MET A 22 -0.62 17.36 -20.77
N VAL A 23 -0.29 17.70 -19.52
CA VAL A 23 0.85 17.09 -18.82
C VAL A 23 0.59 15.60 -18.55
N GLU A 24 -0.62 15.23 -18.11
CA GLU A 24 -1.01 13.84 -17.88
C GLU A 24 -0.90 13.00 -19.15
N SER A 25 -1.40 13.53 -20.27
CA SER A 25 -1.28 12.86 -21.57
C SER A 25 0.19 12.63 -21.93
N LYS A 26 1.07 13.59 -21.59
CA LYS A 26 2.50 13.46 -21.84
C LYS A 26 3.16 12.41 -20.94
N CYS A 27 2.82 12.35 -19.65
CA CYS A 27 3.29 11.30 -18.75
C CYS A 27 2.92 9.92 -19.30
N ILE A 28 1.65 9.71 -19.69
CA ILE A 28 1.16 8.44 -20.22
C ILE A 28 1.92 8.05 -21.50
N GLU A 29 2.08 8.98 -22.44
CA GLU A 29 2.80 8.74 -23.70
C GLU A 29 4.25 8.29 -23.42
N VAL A 30 4.96 9.03 -22.56
CA VAL A 30 6.37 8.79 -22.27
C VAL A 30 6.56 7.50 -21.47
N ASP A 31 5.75 7.25 -20.43
CA ASP A 31 5.80 6.02 -19.64
C ASP A 31 5.56 4.78 -20.49
N ASN A 32 4.56 4.81 -21.38
CA ASN A 32 4.26 3.71 -22.29
C ASN A 32 5.41 3.46 -23.29
N ALA A 33 5.98 4.54 -23.85
CA ALA A 33 7.12 4.43 -24.76
C ALA A 33 8.35 3.82 -24.04
N ARG A 34 8.60 4.20 -22.79
CA ARG A 34 9.73 3.67 -21.99
C ARG A 34 9.51 2.25 -21.49
N SER A 35 8.27 1.90 -21.15
CA SER A 35 7.90 0.53 -20.78
C SER A 35 8.02 -0.45 -21.95
N SER A 36 7.83 0.04 -23.18
CA SER A 36 8.03 -0.77 -24.40
C SER A 36 9.51 -0.95 -24.78
N GLN A 37 10.40 -0.07 -24.29
CA GLN A 37 11.84 -0.05 -24.61
C GLN A 37 12.68 -0.58 -23.44
N ASN A 38 12.36 -1.78 -22.93
CA ASN A 38 12.96 -2.32 -21.70
C ASN A 38 14.47 -2.55 -21.73
N ASP A 39 15.08 -2.67 -22.92
CA ASP A 39 16.53 -2.88 -23.03
C ASP A 39 17.33 -1.57 -23.09
N THR A 40 16.67 -0.43 -23.32
CA THR A 40 17.37 0.86 -23.42
C THR A 40 17.67 1.40 -22.03
N LYS A 41 18.95 1.51 -21.68
CA LYS A 41 19.39 2.11 -20.42
C LYS A 41 19.20 3.63 -20.46
N LEU A 42 18.51 4.18 -19.46
CA LEU A 42 18.37 5.63 -19.28
C LEU A 42 19.56 6.19 -18.52
N ASN A 43 19.99 7.40 -18.90
CA ASN A 43 20.99 8.16 -18.17
C ASN A 43 20.33 9.02 -17.07
N ASN A 44 21.15 9.60 -16.18
CA ASN A 44 20.66 10.38 -15.04
C ASN A 44 19.85 11.61 -15.45
N GLU A 45 20.21 12.29 -16.55
CA GLU A 45 19.46 13.45 -17.02
C GLU A 45 18.07 13.07 -17.57
N GLN A 46 17.97 11.92 -18.21
CA GLN A 46 16.68 11.37 -18.65
C GLN A 46 15.79 11.01 -17.45
N TRP A 47 16.35 10.39 -16.40
CA TRP A 47 15.59 10.11 -15.18
C TRP A 47 15.13 11.39 -14.47
N LYS A 48 16.01 12.38 -14.33
CA LYS A 48 15.63 13.70 -13.77
C LYS A 48 14.53 14.36 -14.58
N ALA A 49 14.57 14.28 -15.91
CA ALA A 49 13.52 14.81 -16.77
C ALA A 49 12.18 14.09 -16.56
N LEU A 50 12.17 12.76 -16.38
CA LEU A 50 10.96 12.00 -16.05
C LEU A 50 10.41 12.40 -14.67
N ILE A 51 11.27 12.49 -13.65
CA ILE A 51 10.86 12.95 -12.31
C ILE A 51 10.30 14.38 -12.38
N ALA A 52 10.91 15.27 -13.16
CA ALA A 52 10.43 16.64 -13.33
C ALA A 52 9.04 16.66 -14.01
N LEU A 53 8.83 15.82 -15.02
CA LEU A 53 7.54 15.69 -15.69
C LEU A 53 6.43 15.23 -14.71
N HIS A 54 6.69 14.17 -13.94
CA HIS A 54 5.73 13.69 -12.93
C HIS A 54 5.54 14.70 -11.79
N ARG A 55 6.59 15.42 -11.38
CA ARG A 55 6.49 16.52 -10.42
C ARG A 55 5.52 17.58 -10.92
N THR A 56 5.62 18.00 -12.18
CA THR A 56 4.70 18.97 -12.77
C THR A 56 3.27 18.45 -12.73
N LEU A 57 3.03 17.20 -13.13
CA LEU A 57 1.68 16.62 -13.06
C LEU A 57 1.11 16.66 -11.63
N LEU A 58 1.89 16.25 -10.63
CA LEU A 58 1.42 16.24 -9.23
C LEU A 58 1.15 17.66 -8.70
N HIS A 59 1.89 18.67 -9.16
CA HIS A 59 1.60 20.07 -8.84
C HIS A 59 0.29 20.54 -9.47
N GLU A 60 0.06 20.24 -10.75
CA GLU A 60 -1.20 20.57 -11.44
C GLU A 60 -2.39 19.88 -10.77
N ASP A 61 -2.25 18.60 -10.38
CA ASP A 61 -3.25 17.87 -9.60
C ASP A 61 -3.53 18.59 -8.26
N LEU A 62 -2.48 18.96 -7.51
CA LEU A 62 -2.61 19.69 -6.24
C LEU A 62 -3.34 21.02 -6.43
N GLU A 63 -2.94 21.84 -7.40
CA GLU A 63 -3.59 23.11 -7.70
C GLU A 63 -5.06 22.92 -8.08
N PHE A 64 -5.37 21.90 -8.89
CA PHE A 64 -6.73 21.55 -9.24
C PHE A 64 -7.57 21.21 -8.00
N PHE A 65 -7.04 20.42 -7.06
CA PHE A 65 -7.75 20.08 -5.83
C PHE A 65 -7.95 21.30 -4.93
N LEU A 66 -6.91 22.13 -4.74
CA LEU A 66 -7.02 23.35 -3.92
C LEU A 66 -8.04 24.34 -4.50
N ALA A 67 -8.00 24.58 -5.81
CA ALA A 67 -8.93 25.49 -6.48
C ALA A 67 -10.36 24.94 -6.50
N SER A 68 -10.54 23.66 -6.87
CA SER A 68 -11.88 23.06 -6.94
C SER A 68 -12.54 22.89 -5.58
N GLN A 69 -11.77 22.68 -4.51
CA GLN A 69 -12.26 22.53 -3.13
C GLN A 69 -12.20 23.81 -2.30
N HIS A 70 -11.81 24.94 -2.91
CA HIS A 70 -11.73 26.23 -2.23
C HIS A 70 -13.04 26.56 -1.47
N PRO A 71 -13.00 27.24 -0.31
CA PRO A 71 -14.21 27.55 0.47
C PRO A 71 -15.30 28.30 -0.32
N ALA A 72 -14.89 29.20 -1.22
CA ALA A 72 -15.80 29.94 -2.12
C ALA A 72 -16.26 29.15 -3.35
N ALA A 73 -15.80 27.90 -3.54
CA ALA A 73 -16.20 27.06 -4.67
C ALA A 73 -17.67 26.65 -4.56
N SER A 74 -18.38 26.74 -5.67
CA SER A 74 -19.76 26.23 -5.76
C SER A 74 -19.80 24.69 -5.63
N PRO A 75 -20.94 24.11 -5.23
CA PRO A 75 -21.09 22.65 -5.19
C PRO A 75 -20.85 21.97 -6.54
N VAL A 76 -21.13 22.66 -7.65
CA VAL A 76 -20.84 22.14 -9.00
C VAL A 76 -19.33 22.03 -9.22
N LEU A 77 -18.56 23.04 -8.81
CA LEU A 77 -17.11 23.07 -8.97
C LEU A 77 -16.44 22.02 -8.08
N LYS A 78 -16.87 21.89 -6.82
CA LYS A 78 -16.35 20.86 -5.89
C LYS A 78 -16.54 19.44 -6.40
N ARG A 79 -17.65 19.16 -7.09
CA ARG A 79 -17.95 17.83 -7.66
C ARG A 79 -17.10 17.48 -8.90
N LEU A 80 -16.37 18.42 -9.49
CA LEU A 80 -15.55 18.13 -10.68
C LEU A 80 -14.45 17.10 -10.39
N ALA A 81 -13.83 17.16 -9.22
CA ALA A 81 -12.80 16.20 -8.82
C ALA A 81 -13.33 14.75 -8.86
N THR A 82 -14.53 14.50 -8.33
CA THR A 82 -15.19 13.19 -8.42
C THR A 82 -15.63 12.88 -9.85
N LYS A 83 -16.27 13.84 -10.53
CA LYS A 83 -16.78 13.66 -11.90
C LYS A 83 -15.68 13.25 -12.89
N TYR A 84 -14.48 13.80 -12.73
CA TYR A 84 -13.33 13.51 -13.59
C TYR A 84 -12.41 12.44 -13.02
N ALA A 85 -12.82 11.77 -11.94
CA ALA A 85 -12.05 10.73 -11.25
C ALA A 85 -10.61 11.17 -10.92
N MET A 86 -10.44 12.44 -10.55
CA MET A 86 -9.12 13.05 -10.36
C MET A 86 -8.25 12.30 -9.34
N PRO A 87 -8.76 11.87 -8.16
CA PRO A 87 -7.91 11.12 -7.21
C PRO A 87 -7.37 9.80 -7.80
N ALA A 88 -8.22 9.08 -8.55
CA ALA A 88 -7.82 7.82 -9.18
C ALA A 88 -6.83 8.02 -10.33
N ARG A 89 -7.01 9.09 -11.12
CA ARG A 89 -6.09 9.47 -12.22
C ARG A 89 -4.73 9.92 -11.70
N MET A 90 -4.70 10.79 -10.68
CA MET A 90 -3.48 11.21 -10.01
C MET A 90 -2.69 10.00 -9.50
N TRP A 91 -3.36 9.05 -8.82
CA TRP A 91 -2.68 7.82 -8.40
C TRP A 91 -2.17 7.01 -9.59
N ARG A 92 -3.01 6.73 -10.59
CA ARG A 92 -2.66 5.83 -11.70
C ARG A 92 -1.55 6.40 -12.59
N HIS A 93 -1.71 7.63 -13.07
CA HIS A 93 -0.86 8.24 -14.10
C HIS A 93 0.19 9.18 -13.49
N GLY A 94 -0.08 9.75 -12.32
CA GLY A 94 0.87 10.62 -11.62
C GLY A 94 1.90 9.84 -10.83
N ILE A 95 1.53 8.72 -10.20
CA ILE A 95 2.35 8.03 -9.21
C ILE A 95 2.66 6.58 -9.62
N HIS A 96 1.63 5.76 -9.78
CA HIS A 96 1.77 4.31 -9.89
C HIS A 96 2.47 3.88 -11.18
N SER A 97 2.07 4.39 -12.35
CA SER A 97 2.71 4.02 -13.64
C SER A 97 4.22 4.27 -13.61
N PHE A 98 4.64 5.41 -13.06
CA PHE A 98 6.04 5.78 -13.00
C PHE A 98 6.80 4.98 -11.94
N LEU A 99 6.18 4.68 -10.79
CA LEU A 99 6.77 3.76 -9.81
C LEU A 99 6.98 2.37 -10.40
N GLU A 100 6.04 1.85 -11.18
CA GLU A 100 6.21 0.57 -11.86
C GLU A 100 7.36 0.65 -12.87
N LEU A 101 7.46 1.72 -13.68
CA LEU A 101 8.59 1.91 -14.60
C LEU A 101 9.94 1.92 -13.84
N LEU A 102 10.00 2.62 -12.71
CA LEU A 102 11.20 2.66 -11.87
C LEU A 102 11.51 1.28 -11.27
N LEU A 103 10.51 0.57 -10.75
CA LEU A 103 10.65 -0.76 -10.16
C LEU A 103 11.23 -1.78 -11.15
N HIS A 104 10.73 -1.79 -12.38
CA HIS A 104 11.19 -2.70 -13.45
C HIS A 104 12.64 -2.44 -13.89
N ARG A 105 13.23 -1.30 -13.53
CA ARG A 105 14.59 -0.89 -13.92
C ARG A 105 15.59 -0.93 -12.75
N LEU A 106 15.20 -1.52 -11.63
CA LEU A 106 16.12 -1.77 -10.53
C LEU A 106 17.25 -2.73 -10.95
N PRO A 107 18.47 -2.59 -10.41
CA PRO A 107 18.87 -1.61 -9.38
C PRO A 107 19.23 -0.23 -9.93
N ALA A 108 19.30 -0.04 -11.25
CA ALA A 108 19.83 1.19 -11.87
C ALA A 108 18.98 2.45 -11.60
N SER A 109 17.69 2.28 -11.27
CA SER A 109 16.74 3.35 -10.96
C SER A 109 16.63 3.68 -9.46
N LEU A 110 17.34 2.98 -8.55
CA LEU A 110 17.07 3.03 -7.11
C LEU A 110 17.06 4.46 -6.52
N GLU A 111 18.10 5.25 -6.74
CA GLU A 111 18.19 6.63 -6.22
C GLU A 111 17.08 7.54 -6.77
N HIS A 112 16.70 7.32 -8.03
CA HIS A 112 15.62 8.05 -8.70
C HIS A 112 14.25 7.65 -8.14
N MET A 113 14.07 6.37 -7.84
CA MET A 113 12.87 5.84 -7.20
C MET A 113 12.70 6.38 -5.78
N LEU A 114 13.77 6.41 -4.99
CA LEU A 114 13.76 7.04 -3.67
C LEU A 114 13.36 8.51 -3.77
N THR A 115 14.02 9.26 -4.65
CA THR A 115 13.73 10.68 -4.89
C THR A 115 12.26 10.91 -5.24
N PHE A 116 11.71 10.08 -6.12
CA PHE A 116 10.32 10.20 -6.54
C PHE A 116 9.34 9.82 -5.42
N ILE A 117 9.61 8.76 -4.64
CA ILE A 117 8.75 8.38 -3.52
C ILE A 117 8.65 9.50 -2.48
N TYR A 118 9.78 10.12 -2.09
CA TYR A 118 9.75 11.24 -1.14
C TYR A 118 8.95 12.42 -1.67
N LEU A 119 9.12 12.77 -2.95
CA LEU A 119 8.35 13.82 -3.60
C LEU A 119 6.85 13.52 -3.58
N ALA A 120 6.44 12.34 -4.06
CA ALA A 120 5.05 11.95 -4.10
C ALA A 120 4.46 11.90 -2.69
N TYR A 121 5.20 11.38 -1.71
CA TYR A 121 4.76 11.32 -0.32
C TYR A 121 4.49 12.71 0.26
N SER A 122 5.39 13.68 0.03
CA SER A 122 5.18 15.06 0.46
C SER A 122 3.95 15.70 -0.18
N MET A 123 3.71 15.47 -1.47
CA MET A 123 2.49 15.98 -2.15
C MET A 123 1.22 15.35 -1.59
N MET A 124 1.22 14.03 -1.36
CA MET A 124 0.08 13.32 -0.80
C MET A 124 -0.20 13.75 0.65
N ALA A 125 0.84 13.99 1.45
CA ALA A 125 0.70 14.49 2.82
C ALA A 125 0.10 15.90 2.83
N LEU A 126 0.54 16.77 1.92
CA LEU A 126 -0.03 18.10 1.78
C LEU A 126 -1.52 18.04 1.39
N LEU A 127 -1.90 17.18 0.44
CA LEU A 127 -3.31 16.97 0.08
C LEU A 127 -4.13 16.41 1.24
N TYR A 128 -3.55 15.49 2.01
CA TYR A 128 -4.17 14.96 3.23
C TYR A 128 -4.51 16.07 4.23
N GLU A 129 -3.60 17.04 4.42
CA GLU A 129 -3.79 18.16 5.35
C GLU A 129 -4.72 19.26 4.81
N THR A 130 -4.69 19.52 3.50
CA THR A 130 -5.34 20.70 2.90
C THR A 130 -6.66 20.40 2.20
N VAL A 131 -6.90 19.15 1.78
CA VAL A 131 -8.07 18.75 0.99
C VAL A 131 -8.75 17.53 1.60
N PRO A 132 -9.53 17.69 2.70
CA PRO A 132 -10.13 16.58 3.43
C PRO A 132 -11.26 15.86 2.67
N ALA A 133 -11.76 16.43 1.56
CA ALA A 133 -12.84 15.85 0.77
C ALA A 133 -12.53 14.45 0.21
N PHE A 134 -11.25 14.10 0.08
CA PHE A 134 -10.77 12.81 -0.44
C PHE A 134 -9.83 12.11 0.56
N GLU A 135 -9.98 12.41 1.86
CA GLU A 135 -9.10 11.92 2.94
C GLU A 135 -8.80 10.42 2.82
N ASP A 136 -9.83 9.60 2.62
CA ASP A 136 -9.70 8.15 2.55
C ASP A 136 -8.80 7.71 1.38
N THR A 137 -8.86 8.42 0.24
CA THR A 137 -7.96 8.15 -0.89
C THR A 137 -6.52 8.55 -0.57
N TRP A 138 -6.32 9.69 0.09
CA TRP A 138 -4.98 10.17 0.46
C TRP A 138 -4.29 9.24 1.45
N ILE A 139 -5.02 8.76 2.45
CA ILE A 139 -4.55 7.76 3.43
C ILE A 139 -4.04 6.52 2.71
N GLU A 140 -4.80 6.00 1.75
CA GLU A 140 -4.41 4.80 1.02
C GLU A 140 -3.20 5.02 0.11
N CYS A 141 -3.13 6.16 -0.58
CA CYS A 141 -1.95 6.52 -1.39
C CYS A 141 -0.68 6.63 -0.52
N LEU A 142 -0.78 7.24 0.67
CA LEU A 142 0.33 7.34 1.62
C LEU A 142 0.77 5.96 2.13
N GLY A 143 -0.18 5.06 2.41
CA GLY A 143 0.12 3.66 2.69
C GLY A 143 0.78 2.96 1.51
N GLY A 144 0.32 3.20 0.28
CA GLY A 144 0.90 2.68 -0.96
C GLY A 144 2.36 3.08 -1.14
N LEU A 145 2.65 4.38 -1.10
CA LEU A 145 3.99 4.94 -1.21
C LEU A 145 4.94 4.39 -0.13
N SER A 146 4.45 4.27 1.10
CA SER A 146 5.20 3.71 2.22
C SER A 146 5.54 2.22 2.00
N ARG A 147 4.65 1.44 1.36
CA ARG A 147 4.96 0.06 0.96
C ARG A 147 6.02 -0.01 -0.12
N TYR A 148 5.96 0.85 -1.14
CA TYR A 148 7.01 0.90 -2.15
C TYR A 148 8.37 1.21 -1.52
N ARG A 149 8.43 2.19 -0.61
CA ARG A 149 9.67 2.55 0.10
C ARG A 149 10.20 1.43 0.98
N MET A 150 9.32 0.70 1.66
CA MET A 150 9.66 -0.50 2.43
C MET A 150 10.18 -1.62 1.52
N ALA A 151 9.58 -1.83 0.36
CA ALA A 151 9.89 -2.96 -0.52
C ALA A 151 11.22 -2.83 -1.26
N ILE A 152 11.69 -1.61 -1.51
CA ILE A 152 12.99 -1.36 -2.18
C ILE A 152 14.18 -1.35 -1.22
N GLU A 153 13.93 -1.44 0.09
CA GLU A 153 14.98 -1.48 1.12
C GLU A 153 15.29 -2.93 1.49
N ASP A 154 16.27 -3.51 0.79
CA ASP A 154 16.77 -4.87 1.08
C ASP A 154 18.01 -4.87 1.98
N ASP A 155 18.80 -3.80 2.02
CA ASP A 155 20.07 -3.77 2.75
C ASP A 155 19.97 -3.06 4.13
N ASP A 156 19.12 -2.04 4.29
CA ASP A 156 18.92 -1.36 5.59
C ASP A 156 17.66 -1.85 6.33
N ILE A 157 17.87 -2.79 7.26
CA ILE A 157 16.82 -3.36 8.12
C ILE A 157 16.06 -2.26 8.89
N ARG A 158 16.75 -1.22 9.34
CA ARG A 158 16.14 -0.15 10.15
C ARG A 158 15.20 0.70 9.31
N ASP A 159 15.61 1.09 8.11
CA ASP A 159 14.75 1.84 7.19
C ASP A 159 13.53 1.01 6.79
N ARG A 160 13.73 -0.29 6.52
CA ARG A 160 12.63 -1.22 6.23
C ARG A 160 11.63 -1.29 7.39
N GLU A 161 12.09 -1.39 8.64
CA GLU A 161 11.23 -1.40 9.83
C GLU A 161 10.44 -0.08 9.98
N ILE A 162 11.10 1.07 9.79
CA ILE A 162 10.46 2.39 9.85
C ILE A 162 9.33 2.47 8.82
N TRP A 163 9.61 2.16 7.55
CA TRP A 163 8.61 2.25 6.49
C TRP A 163 7.52 1.18 6.59
N THR A 164 7.82 0.02 7.18
CA THR A 164 6.81 -0.96 7.58
C THR A 164 5.85 -0.35 8.59
N ALA A 165 6.36 0.34 9.62
CA ALA A 165 5.55 0.98 10.64
C ALA A 165 4.70 2.14 10.08
N VAL A 166 5.26 2.99 9.22
CA VAL A 166 4.54 4.09 8.54
C VAL A 166 3.42 3.53 7.66
N SER A 167 3.73 2.52 6.85
CA SER A 167 2.74 1.85 6.00
C SER A 167 1.61 1.23 6.84
N ARG A 168 1.96 0.51 7.91
CA ARG A 168 0.99 -0.09 8.83
C ARG A 168 0.10 0.96 9.46
N HIS A 169 0.66 2.10 9.89
CA HIS A 169 -0.13 3.21 10.44
C HIS A 169 -1.21 3.69 9.46
N TRP A 170 -0.84 3.93 8.20
CA TRP A 170 -1.79 4.38 7.19
C TRP A 170 -2.86 3.34 6.87
N TYR A 171 -2.51 2.06 6.67
CA TYR A 171 -3.50 1.03 6.40
C TYR A 171 -4.38 0.69 7.60
N SER A 172 -3.88 0.78 8.83
CA SER A 172 -4.71 0.66 10.03
C SER A 172 -5.77 1.74 10.03
N LYS A 173 -5.37 3.01 9.85
CA LYS A 173 -6.28 4.15 9.76
C LYS A 173 -7.30 4.01 8.62
N ALA A 174 -6.86 3.56 7.44
CA ALA A 174 -7.77 3.27 6.32
C ALA A 174 -8.79 2.20 6.70
N SER A 175 -8.33 1.12 7.35
CA SER A 175 -9.17 -0.02 7.71
C SER A 175 -10.16 0.28 8.84
N ASP A 176 -9.85 1.24 9.72
CA ASP A 176 -10.76 1.73 10.75
C ASP A 176 -11.89 2.56 10.13
N LYS A 177 -11.59 3.34 9.08
CA LYS A 177 -12.56 4.12 8.31
C LYS A 177 -13.41 3.27 7.38
N ALA A 178 -12.83 2.23 6.77
CA ALA A 178 -13.50 1.35 5.83
C ALA A 178 -13.39 -0.14 6.25
N PRO A 179 -14.02 -0.54 7.38
CA PRO A 179 -13.85 -1.87 7.96
C PRO A 179 -14.43 -3.01 7.11
N SER A 180 -15.24 -2.68 6.09
CA SER A 180 -15.78 -3.65 5.15
C SER A 180 -14.83 -4.00 4.00
N THR A 181 -13.69 -3.31 3.85
CA THR A 181 -12.86 -3.37 2.65
C THR A 181 -11.68 -4.32 2.82
N GLY A 182 -11.78 -5.51 2.21
CA GLY A 182 -10.85 -6.61 2.37
C GLY A 182 -9.41 -6.31 1.95
N ARG A 183 -9.19 -5.51 0.91
CA ARG A 183 -7.83 -5.23 0.39
C ARG A 183 -6.96 -4.46 1.40
N LEU A 184 -7.57 -3.68 2.30
CA LEU A 184 -6.84 -2.95 3.34
C LEU A 184 -6.22 -3.93 4.35
N TYR A 185 -6.99 -4.95 4.73
CA TYR A 185 -6.49 -6.04 5.58
C TYR A 185 -5.47 -6.92 4.87
N HIS A 186 -5.59 -7.12 3.55
CA HIS A 186 -4.54 -7.80 2.78
C HIS A 186 -3.19 -7.08 2.86
N HIS A 187 -3.19 -5.74 2.73
CA HIS A 187 -1.98 -4.95 2.91
C HIS A 187 -1.43 -5.04 4.34
N LEU A 188 -2.30 -4.99 5.35
CA LEU A 188 -1.89 -5.20 6.75
C LEU A 188 -1.30 -6.58 7.00
N ALA A 189 -1.81 -7.62 6.33
CA ALA A 189 -1.25 -8.97 6.40
C ALA A 189 0.18 -9.00 5.87
N ILE A 190 0.46 -8.41 4.70
CA ILE A 190 1.82 -8.32 4.16
C ILE A 190 2.76 -7.61 5.14
N LEU A 191 2.30 -6.54 5.78
CA LEU A 191 3.05 -5.72 6.74
C LEU A 191 3.20 -6.34 8.13
N ALA A 192 2.49 -7.43 8.42
CA ALA A 192 2.55 -8.11 9.71
C ALA A 192 3.76 -9.03 9.84
N ARG A 193 4.54 -9.25 8.77
CA ARG A 193 5.78 -10.04 8.84
C ARG A 193 6.76 -9.45 9.86
N PRO A 194 7.47 -10.29 10.64
CA PRO A 194 7.45 -11.76 10.63
C PRO A 194 6.35 -12.41 11.51
N ASN A 195 5.41 -11.65 12.09
CA ASN A 195 4.38 -12.17 12.99
C ASN A 195 3.34 -13.04 12.24
N ALA A 196 3.48 -14.36 12.33
CA ALA A 196 2.63 -15.32 11.63
C ALA A 196 1.16 -15.27 12.08
N LEU A 197 0.91 -15.05 13.38
CA LEU A 197 -0.44 -14.99 13.93
C LEU A 197 -1.21 -13.76 13.42
N GLN A 198 -0.56 -12.59 13.41
CA GLN A 198 -1.14 -11.37 12.85
C GLN A 198 -1.36 -11.49 11.34
N GLN A 199 -0.43 -12.13 10.61
CA GLN A 199 -0.63 -12.43 9.19
C GLN A 199 -1.89 -13.27 8.96
N LEU A 200 -2.04 -14.37 9.70
CA LEU A 200 -3.22 -15.24 9.62
C LEU A 200 -4.50 -14.45 9.93
N PHE A 201 -4.51 -13.64 10.99
CA PHE A 201 -5.65 -12.80 11.35
C PHE A 201 -6.04 -11.85 10.21
N TYR A 202 -5.09 -11.09 9.66
CA TYR A 202 -5.38 -10.09 8.64
C TYR A 202 -5.75 -10.71 7.29
N TYR A 203 -5.12 -11.81 6.88
CA TYR A 203 -5.55 -12.54 5.67
C TYR A 203 -6.95 -13.11 5.85
N SER A 204 -7.26 -13.69 7.01
CA SER A 204 -8.62 -14.19 7.30
C SER A 204 -9.64 -13.05 7.28
N LYS A 205 -9.32 -11.92 7.92
CA LYS A 205 -10.18 -10.72 7.90
C LYS A 205 -10.39 -10.20 6.48
N SER A 206 -9.34 -10.16 5.66
CA SER A 206 -9.39 -9.77 4.26
C SER A 206 -10.40 -10.60 3.43
N LEU A 207 -10.54 -11.89 3.76
CA LEU A 207 -11.45 -12.82 3.09
C LEU A 207 -12.87 -12.84 3.66
N CYS A 208 -13.07 -12.44 4.91
CA CYS A 208 -14.33 -12.59 5.63
C CYS A 208 -15.13 -11.30 5.81
N VAL A 209 -14.58 -10.13 5.45
CA VAL A 209 -15.31 -8.85 5.48
C VAL A 209 -16.31 -8.75 4.31
N PRO A 210 -17.33 -7.87 4.40
CA PRO A 210 -18.39 -7.76 3.39
C PRO A 210 -17.92 -7.53 1.94
N SER A 211 -16.82 -6.80 1.73
CA SER A 211 -16.17 -6.67 0.42
C SER A 211 -14.83 -7.41 0.45
N PRO A 212 -14.84 -8.73 0.23
CA PRO A 212 -13.66 -9.57 0.40
C PRO A 212 -12.63 -9.32 -0.70
N PHE A 213 -11.35 -9.43 -0.36
CA PHE A 213 -10.27 -9.41 -1.35
C PHE A 213 -9.81 -10.82 -1.69
N VAL A 214 -10.40 -11.39 -2.74
CA VAL A 214 -10.25 -12.81 -3.08
C VAL A 214 -8.82 -13.26 -3.35
N SER A 215 -7.94 -12.37 -3.85
CA SER A 215 -6.52 -12.68 -4.06
C SER A 215 -5.77 -13.00 -2.77
N ALA A 216 -6.31 -12.65 -1.59
CA ALA A 216 -5.77 -13.07 -0.31
C ALA A 216 -5.75 -14.61 -0.14
N ARG A 217 -6.59 -15.35 -0.88
CA ARG A 217 -6.60 -16.84 -0.87
C ARG A 217 -5.28 -17.42 -1.37
N GLU A 218 -4.67 -16.79 -2.36
CA GLU A 218 -3.38 -17.21 -2.89
C GLU A 218 -2.25 -16.67 -2.00
N SER A 219 -2.34 -15.41 -1.58
CA SER A 219 -1.30 -14.78 -0.75
C SER A 219 -1.08 -15.49 0.59
N ILE A 220 -2.16 -15.97 1.24
CA ILE A 220 -2.07 -16.68 2.53
C ILE A 220 -1.34 -18.03 2.41
N LEU A 221 -1.27 -18.64 1.23
CA LEU A 221 -0.53 -19.89 1.04
C LEU A 221 0.97 -19.70 1.31
N THR A 222 1.53 -18.53 1.01
CA THR A 222 2.93 -18.20 1.32
C THR A 222 3.25 -18.20 2.83
N LEU A 223 2.22 -18.05 3.69
CA LEU A 223 2.33 -18.20 5.14
C LEU A 223 2.31 -19.67 5.55
N PHE A 224 1.48 -20.49 4.88
CA PHE A 224 1.26 -21.88 5.24
C PHE A 224 2.32 -22.84 4.68
N GLU A 225 2.75 -22.65 3.44
CA GLU A 225 3.67 -23.57 2.73
C GLU A 225 4.93 -23.92 3.53
N PRO A 226 5.66 -22.98 4.16
CA PRO A 226 6.84 -23.32 4.95
C PRO A 226 6.53 -24.16 6.19
N LEU A 227 5.31 -24.06 6.73
CA LEU A 227 4.85 -24.79 7.92
C LEU A 227 4.29 -26.18 7.57
N LEU A 228 3.63 -26.29 6.40
CA LEU A 228 3.06 -27.53 5.90
C LEU A 228 4.11 -28.49 5.32
N ASN A 229 5.16 -27.94 4.69
CA ASN A 229 6.22 -28.73 4.07
C ASN A 229 7.37 -29.06 5.03
N ARG A 230 7.27 -28.68 6.31
CA ARG A 230 8.24 -29.07 7.35
C ARG A 230 8.02 -30.54 7.75
N GLU A 231 8.80 -31.44 7.16
CA GLU A 231 8.90 -32.82 7.62
C GLU A 231 9.71 -32.89 8.93
N ASN A 232 9.04 -33.22 10.04
CA ASN A 232 9.62 -33.87 11.23
C ASN A 232 10.98 -33.36 11.75
N GLN A 233 11.26 -32.06 11.73
CA GLN A 233 12.40 -31.52 12.49
C GLN A 233 12.01 -31.29 13.95
N PRO A 234 12.77 -31.83 14.92
CA PRO A 234 12.52 -31.60 16.34
C PRO A 234 12.70 -30.11 16.65
N LEU A 235 11.65 -29.49 17.18
CA LEU A 235 11.60 -28.09 17.59
C LEU A 235 12.69 -27.78 18.63
N ARG A 236 13.83 -27.25 18.18
CA ARG A 236 14.59 -26.31 19.01
C ARG A 236 14.00 -24.92 18.78
N LEU A 237 12.82 -24.71 19.38
CA LEU A 237 12.08 -23.45 19.54
C LEU A 237 11.56 -22.78 18.25
N ALA A 238 10.31 -23.08 17.90
CA ALA A 238 9.37 -22.17 17.23
C ALA A 238 8.00 -22.28 17.92
N THR A 239 7.35 -21.13 18.06
CA THR A 239 6.33 -20.77 19.07
C THR A 239 4.99 -21.48 18.90
N ILE A 240 4.19 -21.55 19.98
CA ILE A 240 2.77 -22.00 19.97
C ILE A 240 1.98 -21.43 18.78
N GLU A 241 2.33 -20.21 18.35
CA GLU A 241 1.77 -19.51 17.20
C GLU A 241 2.01 -20.25 15.88
N ALA A 242 3.20 -20.84 15.67
CA ALA A 242 3.52 -21.58 14.45
C ALA A 242 2.67 -22.86 14.33
N GLU A 243 2.47 -23.59 15.43
CA GLU A 243 1.57 -24.76 15.46
C GLU A 243 0.11 -24.36 15.25
N TYR A 244 -0.32 -23.23 15.84
CA TYR A 244 -1.65 -22.67 15.57
C TYR A 244 -1.84 -22.34 14.09
N VAL A 245 -0.91 -21.61 13.48
CA VAL A 245 -0.97 -21.27 12.05
C VAL A 245 -0.92 -22.52 11.18
N LYS A 246 -0.14 -23.54 11.55
CA LYS A 246 -0.09 -24.83 10.83
C LYS A 246 -1.45 -25.54 10.85
N CYS A 247 -2.14 -25.60 11.99
CA CYS A 247 -3.49 -26.16 12.09
C CYS A 247 -4.45 -25.49 11.09
N HIS A 248 -4.43 -24.16 11.03
CA HIS A 248 -5.21 -23.39 10.06
C HIS A 248 -4.79 -23.67 8.63
N GLY A 249 -3.49 -23.82 8.36
CA GLY A 249 -2.98 -24.17 7.03
C GLY A 249 -3.48 -25.53 6.53
N VAL A 250 -3.53 -26.53 7.41
CA VAL A 250 -4.07 -27.88 7.10
C VAL A 250 -5.55 -27.78 6.74
N LEU A 251 -6.35 -27.10 7.57
CA LEU A 251 -7.78 -26.90 7.34
C LEU A 251 -8.04 -26.10 6.05
N PHE A 252 -7.33 -24.98 5.87
CA PHE A 252 -7.48 -24.09 4.72
C PHE A 252 -7.14 -24.79 3.40
N SER A 253 -6.12 -25.65 3.42
CA SER A 253 -5.66 -26.39 2.24
C SER A 253 -6.39 -27.72 2.02
N ALA A 254 -7.45 -28.00 2.80
CA ALA A 254 -8.22 -29.25 2.77
C ALA A 254 -7.33 -30.51 2.81
N ARG A 255 -6.28 -30.47 3.63
CA ARG A 255 -5.36 -31.61 3.87
C ARG A 255 -6.07 -32.72 4.66
N PRO A 256 -5.59 -33.98 4.62
CA PRO A 256 -6.19 -35.11 5.34
C PRO A 256 -6.38 -34.87 6.83
N GLN A 257 -7.47 -35.40 7.40
CA GLN A 257 -7.81 -35.26 8.83
C GLN A 257 -6.66 -35.68 9.77
N GLY A 258 -5.93 -36.74 9.42
CA GLY A 258 -4.79 -37.20 10.23
C GLY A 258 -3.66 -36.16 10.37
N GLU A 259 -3.45 -35.30 9.37
CA GLU A 259 -2.49 -34.18 9.47
C GLU A 259 -2.99 -33.09 10.43
N PHE A 260 -4.31 -32.87 10.47
CA PHE A 260 -4.92 -31.94 11.42
C PHE A 260 -4.82 -32.47 12.84
N ASP A 261 -5.17 -33.75 13.05
CA ASP A 261 -5.10 -34.40 14.35
C ASP A 261 -3.67 -34.38 14.91
N ALA A 262 -2.66 -34.61 14.06
CA ALA A 262 -1.26 -34.49 14.47
C ALA A 262 -0.89 -33.04 14.85
N SER A 263 -1.30 -32.06 14.04
CA SER A 263 -0.97 -30.64 14.26
C SER A 263 -1.65 -30.08 15.51
N ILE A 264 -2.92 -30.42 15.76
CA ILE A 264 -3.67 -29.92 16.93
C ILE A 264 -3.12 -30.50 18.23
N GLN A 265 -2.66 -31.75 18.24
CA GLN A 265 -2.02 -32.34 19.42
C GLN A 265 -0.71 -31.63 19.77
N LEU A 266 0.11 -31.27 18.79
CA LEU A 266 1.33 -30.49 19.01
C LEU A 266 1.03 -29.09 19.57
N PHE A 267 0.02 -28.42 19.02
CA PHE A 267 -0.44 -27.12 19.50
C PHE A 267 -0.91 -27.17 20.96
N LEU A 268 -1.81 -28.12 21.29
CA LEU A 268 -2.34 -28.29 22.65
C LEU A 268 -1.25 -28.66 23.66
N GLY A 269 -0.31 -29.54 23.27
CA GLY A 269 0.85 -29.88 24.09
C GLY A 269 1.72 -28.65 24.39
N SER A 270 1.91 -27.78 23.40
CA SER A 270 2.69 -26.54 23.56
C SER A 270 2.01 -25.52 24.48
N LEU A 271 0.68 -25.41 24.42
CA LEU A 271 -0.13 -24.57 25.32
C LEU A 271 0.01 -24.99 26.79
N ALA A 272 -0.14 -26.28 27.08
CA ALA A 272 -0.08 -26.81 28.43
C ALA A 272 1.28 -26.55 29.11
N VAL A 273 2.38 -26.65 28.35
CA VAL A 273 3.73 -26.34 28.83
C VAL A 273 3.86 -24.84 29.18
N SER A 274 3.28 -23.95 28.36
CA SER A 274 3.35 -22.52 28.64
C SER A 274 2.57 -22.10 29.88
N GLU A 275 1.38 -22.67 30.11
CA GLU A 275 0.59 -22.39 31.33
C GLU A 275 1.35 -22.82 32.59
N TYR A 276 2.00 -23.99 32.53
CA TYR A 276 2.81 -24.50 33.63
C TYR A 276 4.02 -23.59 33.94
N VAL A 277 4.76 -23.15 32.92
CA VAL A 277 5.90 -22.23 33.09
C VAL A 277 5.46 -20.87 33.67
N ASN A 278 4.33 -20.33 33.21
CA ASN A 278 3.81 -19.06 33.73
C ASN A 278 3.39 -19.18 35.20
N THR A 279 2.80 -20.31 35.60
CA THR A 279 2.43 -20.60 37.00
C THR A 279 3.65 -20.70 37.92
N LEU A 280 4.78 -21.23 37.43
CA LEU A 280 6.04 -21.29 38.17
C LEU A 280 6.72 -19.92 38.30
N ARG A 281 6.54 -19.00 37.33
CA ARG A 281 7.11 -17.65 37.37
C ARG A 281 6.32 -16.67 38.24
N SER A 282 5.06 -16.96 38.53
CA SER A 282 4.20 -16.15 39.40
C SER A 282 4.28 -16.52 40.89
N ARG A 283 5.15 -17.48 41.25
CA ARG A 283 5.47 -17.88 42.63
C ARG A 283 6.83 -17.34 43.02
#